data_AF-A0A7S4Q6T6-F1
#
_entry.id   AF-A0A7S4Q6T6-F1
#
_cell.length_a   1.000
_cell.length_b   1.000
_cell.length_c   1.000
_cell.angle_alpha   90.00
_cell.angle_beta   90.00
_cell.angle_gamma   90.00
#
_symmetry.space_group_name_H-M   'P 1'
#
loop_
_entity.id
_entity.type
_entity.pdbx_description
1 polymer ?
#
loop_
_entity_poly.entity_id
_entity_poly.type
_entity_poly.pdbx_seq_one_letter_code
_entity_poly.pdbx_strand_id
1 'polypeptide(L)'
;DLLDAQCGFGLCSVPLGCCCADHCKVVAADSDEAMAAATRRGCAASGLADGAVEILSGCEAMAASILHSGRRFDALLAAGGRSTGLGEELLGLAAAGPFRHLLLIAAGRAALERDLPRLRQAGYEARVLEASDPQPLTDHVELRLRLERPGPPAGLPGAPGPRPPPARQPRSDWLCAACENLVFKRHAHSCPRCGGPWDP
;
A
#
# COMPACT_ATOMS: atom_id res chain seq x y z
N ASP A 1 2.73 5.23 11.52
CA ASP A 1 2.39 3.88 12.04
C ASP A 1 1.87 2.95 10.97
N LEU A 2 2.04 1.65 11.17
CA LEU A 2 1.57 0.58 10.28
C LEU A 2 0.46 -0.21 10.98
N LEU A 3 -0.68 -0.37 10.31
CA LEU A 3 -1.74 -1.31 10.70
C LEU A 3 -1.61 -2.60 9.89
N ASP A 4 -1.45 -3.74 10.55
CA ASP A 4 -1.60 -5.08 9.98
C ASP A 4 -3.01 -5.58 10.30
N ALA A 5 -3.91 -5.51 9.31
CA ALA A 5 -5.31 -5.87 9.47
C ALA A 5 -5.55 -7.32 9.03
N GLN A 6 -6.33 -8.06 9.84
CA GLN A 6 -6.44 -9.52 9.75
C GLN A 6 -5.06 -10.18 9.88
N CYS A 7 -4.33 -9.80 10.94
CA CYS A 7 -2.94 -10.20 11.16
C CYS A 7 -2.77 -11.71 11.39
N GLY A 8 -3.86 -12.45 11.62
CA GLY A 8 -3.85 -13.88 11.87
C GLY A 8 -2.98 -14.20 13.08
N PHE A 9 -2.09 -15.17 12.92
CA PHE A 9 -1.13 -15.58 13.95
C PHE A 9 0.17 -14.74 13.93
N GLY A 10 0.15 -13.57 13.29
CA GLY A 10 1.20 -12.56 13.42
C GLY A 10 2.39 -12.77 12.49
N LEU A 11 2.22 -13.49 11.37
CA LEU A 11 3.30 -13.81 10.43
C LEU A 11 4.04 -12.58 9.90
N CYS A 12 3.33 -11.47 9.71
CA CYS A 12 3.94 -10.21 9.29
C CYS A 12 4.21 -9.31 10.49
N SER A 13 3.22 -9.15 11.37
CA SER A 13 3.32 -8.31 12.57
C SER A 13 4.54 -8.58 13.44
N VAL A 14 4.86 -9.86 13.74
CA VAL A 14 5.97 -10.21 14.63
C VAL A 14 7.32 -9.88 14.01
N PRO A 15 7.68 -10.35 12.79
CA PRO A 15 8.93 -9.95 12.14
C PRO A 15 9.04 -8.44 11.90
N LEU A 16 7.94 -7.76 11.56
CA LEU A 16 7.95 -6.30 11.40
C LEU A 16 8.24 -5.60 12.73
N GLY A 17 7.68 -6.09 13.84
CA GLY A 17 8.05 -5.66 15.18
C GLY A 17 9.55 -5.80 15.43
N CYS A 18 10.15 -6.93 15.04
CA CYS A 18 11.58 -7.18 15.26
C CYS A 18 12.47 -6.27 14.44
N CYS A 19 12.08 -6.01 13.19
CA CYS A 19 12.91 -5.30 12.22
C CYS A 19 12.67 -3.79 12.20
N CYS A 20 11.54 -3.31 12.72
CA CYS A 20 11.09 -1.93 12.50
C CYS A 20 10.63 -1.19 13.75
N ALA A 21 10.74 -1.75 14.96
CA ALA A 21 10.27 -1.10 16.20
C ALA A 21 10.82 0.32 16.42
N ASP A 22 12.06 0.59 15.99
CA ASP A 22 12.68 1.91 16.11
C ASP A 22 12.19 2.93 15.07
N HIS A 23 11.49 2.49 14.03
CA HIS A 23 11.09 3.29 12.88
C HIS A 23 9.59 3.46 12.75
N CYS A 24 8.81 2.45 13.16
CA CYS A 24 7.35 2.54 13.13
C CYS A 24 6.73 1.68 14.23
N LYS A 25 5.62 2.19 14.78
CA LYS A 25 4.73 1.38 15.59
C LYS A 25 3.95 0.43 14.67
N VAL A 26 4.01 -0.86 14.97
CA VAL A 26 3.17 -1.88 14.35
C VAL A 26 1.95 -2.11 15.24
N VAL A 27 0.76 -2.06 14.65
CA VAL A 27 -0.50 -2.40 15.29
C VAL A 27 -1.09 -3.58 14.53
N ALA A 28 -1.21 -4.71 15.19
CA ALA A 28 -1.76 -5.94 14.66
C ALA A 28 -3.22 -6.04 15.09
N ALA A 29 -4.15 -6.21 14.16
CA ALA A 29 -5.57 -6.34 14.45
C ALA A 29 -6.15 -7.60 13.81
N ASP A 30 -6.91 -8.37 14.59
CA ASP A 30 -7.69 -9.50 14.08
C ASP A 30 -9.06 -9.55 14.77
N SER A 31 -10.09 -9.98 14.04
CA SER A 31 -11.43 -10.14 14.62
C SER A 31 -11.54 -11.41 15.46
N ASP A 32 -10.68 -12.39 15.24
CA ASP A 32 -10.60 -13.62 16.03
C ASP A 32 -9.61 -13.47 17.20
N GLU A 33 -10.13 -13.54 18.42
CA GLU A 33 -9.33 -13.49 19.65
C GLU A 33 -8.29 -14.61 19.72
N ALA A 34 -8.54 -15.78 19.13
CA ALA A 34 -7.56 -16.85 19.08
C ALA A 34 -6.34 -16.47 18.23
N MET A 35 -6.56 -15.75 17.12
CA MET A 35 -5.51 -15.21 16.25
C MET A 35 -4.70 -14.12 16.96
N ALA A 36 -5.38 -13.16 17.58
CA ALA A 36 -4.74 -12.12 18.38
C ALA A 36 -3.92 -12.70 19.55
N ALA A 37 -4.44 -13.72 20.24
CA ALA A 37 -3.72 -14.42 21.29
C ALA A 37 -2.50 -15.20 20.76
N ALA A 38 -2.57 -15.79 19.56
CA ALA A 38 -1.42 -16.41 18.91
C ALA A 38 -0.34 -15.37 18.57
N THR A 39 -0.73 -14.22 18.04
CA THR A 39 0.19 -13.10 17.76
C THR A 39 0.87 -12.60 19.04
N ARG A 40 0.14 -12.48 20.17
CA ARG A 40 0.71 -12.15 21.49
C ARG A 40 1.79 -13.15 21.91
N ARG A 41 1.52 -14.45 21.77
CA ARG A 41 2.50 -15.51 22.08
C ARG A 41 3.72 -15.42 21.16
N GLY A 42 3.52 -15.17 19.87
CA GLY A 42 4.61 -14.98 18.90
C GLY A 42 5.51 -13.80 19.27
N CYS A 43 4.93 -12.67 19.69
CA CYS A 43 5.70 -11.52 20.15
C CYS A 43 6.55 -11.85 21.38
N ALA A 44 5.95 -12.46 22.40
CA ALA A 44 6.63 -12.83 23.63
C ALA A 44 7.77 -13.84 23.38
N ALA A 45 7.54 -14.83 22.51
CA ALA A 45 8.56 -15.82 22.14
C ALA A 45 9.72 -15.23 21.33
N SER A 46 9.53 -14.08 20.68
CA SER A 46 10.53 -13.44 19.83
C SER A 46 11.46 -12.48 20.60
N GLY A 47 11.26 -12.32 21.90
CA GLY A 47 12.06 -11.41 22.73
C GLY A 47 11.87 -9.93 22.39
N LEU A 48 10.73 -9.59 21.77
CA LEU A 48 10.39 -8.20 21.45
C LEU A 48 10.27 -7.37 22.72
N ALA A 49 10.74 -6.13 22.65
CA ALA A 49 10.51 -5.17 23.73
C ALA A 49 9.00 -4.97 23.94
N ASP A 50 8.60 -4.75 25.19
CA ASP A 50 7.21 -4.52 25.53
C ASP A 50 6.63 -3.36 24.71
N GLY A 51 5.53 -3.63 24.02
CA GLY A 51 4.88 -2.67 23.16
C GLY A 51 5.55 -2.45 21.80
N ALA A 52 6.52 -3.26 21.38
CA ALA A 52 7.05 -3.18 19.99
C ALA A 52 5.95 -3.40 18.93
N VAL A 53 5.01 -4.33 19.21
CA VAL A 53 3.76 -4.42 18.46
C VAL A 53 2.59 -4.38 19.43
N GLU A 54 1.61 -3.54 19.11
CA GLU A 54 0.34 -3.45 19.83
C GLU A 54 -0.67 -4.38 19.15
N ILE A 55 -1.44 -5.12 19.94
CA ILE A 55 -2.34 -6.16 19.42
C ILE A 55 -3.76 -5.85 19.84
N LEU A 56 -4.63 -5.62 18.85
CA LEU A 56 -6.05 -5.35 18.99
C LEU A 56 -6.85 -6.59 18.60
N SER A 57 -7.94 -6.90 19.32
CA SER A 57 -8.83 -8.03 19.01
C SER A 57 -10.31 -7.64 18.92
N GLY A 58 -11.06 -8.34 18.07
CA GLY A 58 -12.52 -8.27 17.94
C GLY A 58 -13.06 -7.49 16.72
N CYS A 59 -14.30 -7.79 16.31
CA CYS A 59 -14.95 -7.21 15.11
C CYS A 59 -15.12 -5.68 15.15
N GLU A 60 -15.34 -5.09 16.32
CA GLU A 60 -15.50 -3.64 16.48
C GLU A 60 -14.17 -2.88 16.34
N ALA A 61 -13.04 -3.59 16.48
CA ALA A 61 -11.72 -3.00 16.53
C ALA A 61 -11.22 -2.52 15.15
N MET A 62 -11.63 -3.17 14.05
CA MET A 62 -10.82 -3.11 12.83
C MET A 62 -11.07 -1.86 11.97
N ALA A 63 -12.31 -1.55 11.63
CA ALA A 63 -12.60 -0.37 10.80
C ALA A 63 -13.11 0.82 11.62
N ALA A 64 -14.19 0.62 12.38
CA ALA A 64 -14.80 1.72 13.12
C ALA A 64 -13.89 2.21 14.24
N SER A 65 -13.43 1.35 15.14
CA SER A 65 -12.59 1.79 16.27
C SER A 65 -11.29 2.47 15.81
N ILE A 66 -10.59 1.90 14.82
CA ILE A 66 -9.37 2.51 14.27
C ILE A 66 -9.64 3.89 13.66
N LEU A 67 -10.69 4.04 12.85
CA LEU A 67 -11.02 5.33 12.22
C LEU A 67 -11.52 6.37 13.24
N HIS A 68 -12.30 5.96 14.24
CA HIS A 68 -12.87 6.86 15.25
C HIS A 68 -11.89 7.21 16.38
N SER A 69 -10.87 6.40 16.61
CA SER A 69 -9.84 6.66 17.64
C SER A 69 -8.97 7.88 17.35
N GLY A 70 -9.03 8.44 16.14
CA GLY A 70 -8.17 9.54 15.70
C GLY A 70 -6.70 9.15 15.52
N ARG A 71 -6.37 7.86 15.66
CA ARG A 71 -5.03 7.33 15.43
C ARG A 71 -4.67 7.50 13.96
N ARG A 72 -3.42 7.88 13.70
CA ARG A 72 -2.91 8.12 12.35
C ARG A 72 -2.01 6.98 11.93
N PHE A 73 -2.53 6.18 11.01
CA PHE A 73 -1.76 5.15 10.31
C PHE A 73 -1.37 5.66 8.92
N ASP A 74 -0.09 5.59 8.60
CA ASP A 74 0.43 5.96 7.29
C ASP A 74 0.29 4.81 6.29
N ALA A 75 0.29 3.58 6.80
CA ALA A 75 0.26 2.37 6.00
C ALA A 75 -0.71 1.33 6.56
N LEU A 76 -1.36 0.61 5.65
CA LEU A 76 -2.17 -0.57 5.91
C LEU A 76 -1.53 -1.77 5.21
N LEU A 77 -1.21 -2.81 5.97
CA LEU A 77 -0.90 -4.15 5.48
C LEU A 77 -2.19 -4.98 5.52
N ALA A 78 -2.53 -5.58 4.39
CA ALA A 78 -3.75 -6.35 4.23
C ALA A 78 -3.51 -7.59 3.36
N ALA A 79 -3.97 -8.75 3.84
CA ALA A 79 -3.87 -10.01 3.12
C ALA A 79 -5.26 -10.49 2.68
N GLY A 80 -5.41 -10.82 1.39
CA GLY A 80 -6.67 -11.27 0.81
C GLY A 80 -6.67 -12.77 0.50
N GLY A 81 -7.78 -13.44 0.79
CA GLY A 81 -7.99 -14.86 0.46
C GLY A 81 -8.22 -15.10 -1.03
N ARG A 82 -7.99 -16.34 -1.51
CA ARG A 82 -8.15 -16.71 -2.93
C ARG A 82 -9.56 -16.44 -3.45
N SER A 83 -10.58 -16.83 -2.70
CA SER A 83 -11.99 -16.73 -3.10
C SER A 83 -12.60 -15.36 -2.83
N THR A 84 -12.22 -14.71 -1.74
CA THR A 84 -12.85 -13.47 -1.25
C THR A 84 -12.06 -12.20 -1.56
N GLY A 85 -10.75 -12.32 -1.86
CA GLY A 85 -9.86 -11.17 -1.84
C GLY A 85 -9.78 -10.59 -0.44
N LEU A 86 -9.63 -9.27 -0.36
CA LEU A 86 -9.67 -8.50 0.89
C LEU A 86 -11.03 -8.52 1.59
N GLY A 87 -12.12 -8.74 0.84
CA GLY A 87 -13.48 -8.59 1.35
C GLY A 87 -13.91 -7.13 1.58
N GLU A 88 -15.21 -6.94 1.82
CA GLU A 88 -15.81 -5.60 1.89
C GLU A 88 -15.27 -4.74 3.03
N GLU A 89 -15.02 -5.34 4.19
CA GLU A 89 -14.59 -4.60 5.38
C GLU A 89 -13.20 -3.98 5.19
N LEU A 90 -12.22 -4.75 4.72
CA LEU A 90 -10.87 -4.24 4.46
C LEU A 90 -10.83 -3.29 3.27
N LEU A 91 -11.64 -3.53 2.23
CA LEU A 91 -11.77 -2.58 1.12
C LEU A 91 -12.38 -1.25 1.57
N GLY A 92 -13.41 -1.31 2.43
CA GLY A 92 -14.01 -0.13 3.07
C GLY A 92 -13.01 0.62 3.95
N LEU A 93 -12.25 -0.10 4.77
CA LEU A 93 -11.19 0.46 5.60
C LEU A 93 -10.10 1.12 4.77
N ALA A 94 -9.60 0.45 3.72
CA ALA A 94 -8.57 1.01 2.84
C ALA A 94 -9.06 2.28 2.12
N ALA A 95 -10.33 2.31 1.72
CA ALA A 95 -10.94 3.44 1.03
C ALA A 95 -11.19 4.64 1.96
N ALA A 96 -11.85 4.40 3.10
CA ALA A 96 -12.24 5.44 4.04
C ALA A 96 -11.09 5.89 4.97
N GLY A 97 -10.11 5.03 5.21
CA GLY A 97 -9.02 5.30 6.13
C GLY A 97 -7.98 6.28 5.60
N PRO A 98 -7.11 6.81 6.47
CA PRO A 98 -6.12 7.83 6.11
C PRO A 98 -4.85 7.25 5.44
N PHE A 99 -4.80 5.96 5.15
CA PHE A 99 -3.58 5.29 4.71
C PHE A 99 -3.05 5.87 3.39
N ARG A 100 -1.77 6.24 3.38
CA ARG A 100 -1.06 6.69 2.17
C ARG A 100 -0.47 5.52 1.41
N HIS A 101 -0.11 4.47 2.14
CA HIS A 101 0.48 3.25 1.60
C HIS A 101 -0.43 2.06 1.90
N LEU A 102 -0.63 1.20 0.90
CA LEU A 102 -1.22 -0.12 1.08
C LEU A 102 -0.18 -1.17 0.70
N LEU A 103 0.15 -2.06 1.63
CA LEU A 103 0.92 -3.27 1.37
C LEU A 103 -0.11 -4.41 1.23
N LEU A 104 -0.32 -4.87 0.01
CA LEU A 104 -1.32 -5.90 -0.30
C LEU A 104 -0.64 -7.23 -0.56
N ILE A 105 -1.08 -8.29 0.12
CA ILE A 105 -0.72 -9.68 -0.19
C ILE A 105 -1.97 -10.37 -0.75
N ALA A 106 -1.93 -10.78 -2.01
CA ALA A 106 -3.05 -11.42 -2.69
C ALA A 106 -2.73 -12.89 -3.00
N ALA A 107 -3.59 -13.79 -2.53
CA ALA A 107 -3.52 -15.23 -2.78
C ALA A 107 -4.01 -15.59 -4.21
N GLY A 108 -3.29 -15.11 -5.21
CA GLY A 108 -3.54 -15.39 -6.63
C GLY A 108 -4.07 -14.21 -7.43
N ARG A 109 -3.97 -14.35 -8.75
CA ARG A 109 -4.38 -13.34 -9.73
C ARG A 109 -5.86 -12.95 -9.61
N ALA A 110 -6.75 -13.92 -9.42
CA ALA A 110 -8.20 -13.66 -9.36
C ALA A 110 -8.59 -12.74 -8.19
N ALA A 111 -7.90 -12.86 -7.04
CA ALA A 111 -8.12 -11.95 -5.91
C ALA A 111 -7.70 -10.52 -6.26
N LEU A 112 -6.54 -10.36 -6.91
CA LEU A 112 -6.06 -9.05 -7.32
C LEU A 112 -6.96 -8.39 -8.38
N GLU A 113 -7.42 -9.14 -9.38
CA GLU A 113 -8.32 -8.63 -10.43
C GLU A 113 -9.65 -8.10 -9.86
N ARG A 114 -10.12 -8.68 -8.75
CA ARG A 114 -11.31 -8.23 -8.03
C ARG A 114 -11.06 -6.98 -7.20
N ASP A 115 -9.95 -6.94 -6.45
CA ASP A 115 -9.74 -5.89 -5.44
C ASP A 115 -9.09 -4.63 -6.03
N LEU A 116 -8.16 -4.78 -6.97
CA LEU A 116 -7.37 -3.67 -7.51
C LEU A 116 -8.22 -2.58 -8.17
N PRO A 117 -9.27 -2.87 -8.96
CA PRO A 117 -10.14 -1.82 -9.50
C PRO A 117 -10.79 -0.96 -8.42
N ARG A 118 -11.21 -1.56 -7.30
CA ARG A 118 -11.82 -0.85 -6.17
C ARG A 118 -10.80 -0.01 -5.41
N LEU A 119 -9.60 -0.54 -5.20
CA LEU A 119 -8.49 0.22 -4.60
C LEU A 119 -8.08 1.40 -5.49
N ARG A 120 -8.12 1.25 -6.82
CA ARG A 120 -7.89 2.36 -7.76
C ARG A 120 -8.99 3.41 -7.71
N GLN A 121 -10.25 3.02 -7.59
CA GLN A 121 -11.37 3.95 -7.36
C GLN A 121 -11.20 4.73 -6.05
N ALA A 122 -10.59 4.12 -5.03
CA ALA A 122 -10.23 4.78 -3.78
C ALA A 122 -8.97 5.67 -3.88
N GLY A 123 -8.38 5.82 -5.07
CA GLY A 123 -7.26 6.73 -5.35
C GLY A 123 -5.87 6.10 -5.19
N TYR A 124 -5.77 4.78 -4.98
CA TYR A 124 -4.48 4.11 -4.93
C TYR A 124 -3.93 3.81 -6.32
N GLU A 125 -2.62 3.96 -6.48
CA GLU A 125 -1.86 3.58 -7.66
C GLU A 125 -0.83 2.51 -7.30
N ALA A 126 -0.73 1.46 -8.11
CA ALA A 126 0.31 0.45 -7.94
C ALA A 126 1.69 1.03 -8.28
N ARG A 127 2.65 0.84 -7.37
CA ARG A 127 4.05 1.28 -7.54
C ARG A 127 5.00 0.10 -7.68
N VAL A 128 4.76 -0.94 -6.91
CA VAL A 128 5.57 -2.15 -6.91
C VAL A 128 4.63 -3.35 -7.00
N LEU A 129 5.01 -4.33 -7.80
CA LEU A 129 4.40 -5.65 -7.88
C LEU A 129 5.51 -6.69 -7.82
N GLU A 130 5.38 -7.62 -6.89
CA GLU A 130 6.23 -8.78 -6.75
C GLU A 130 5.36 -10.03 -6.84
N ALA A 131 5.90 -11.08 -7.45
CA ALA A 131 5.28 -12.39 -7.51
C ALA A 131 6.21 -13.39 -6.82
N SER A 132 5.63 -14.28 -6.03
CA SER A 132 6.34 -15.41 -5.44
C SER A 132 5.56 -16.70 -5.65
N ASP A 133 6.30 -17.79 -5.82
CA ASP A 133 5.75 -19.13 -5.97
C ASP A 133 6.03 -19.94 -4.69
N PRO A 134 5.18 -19.81 -3.65
CA PRO A 134 5.33 -20.58 -2.43
C PRO A 134 4.89 -22.05 -2.60
N GLN A 135 4.24 -22.39 -3.73
CA GLN A 135 3.69 -23.72 -3.99
C GLN A 135 4.08 -24.19 -5.40
N PRO A 136 5.36 -24.49 -5.63
CA PRO A 136 5.83 -24.91 -6.95
C PRO A 136 5.06 -26.11 -7.49
N LEU A 137 4.91 -26.15 -8.82
CA LEU A 137 4.15 -27.17 -9.54
C LEU A 137 2.62 -27.10 -9.33
N THR A 138 2.10 -25.99 -8.82
CA THR A 138 0.66 -25.68 -8.76
C THR A 138 0.31 -24.48 -9.63
N ASP A 139 -0.98 -24.13 -9.71
CA ASP A 139 -1.45 -22.89 -10.33
C ASP A 139 -1.39 -21.68 -9.38
N HIS A 140 -0.90 -21.88 -8.17
CA HIS A 140 -0.86 -20.85 -7.14
C HIS A 140 0.30 -19.89 -7.35
N VAL A 141 0.02 -18.60 -7.20
CA VAL A 141 1.03 -17.55 -7.14
C VAL A 141 0.61 -16.56 -6.07
N GLU A 142 1.53 -16.17 -5.20
CA GLU A 142 1.29 -15.08 -4.27
C GLU A 142 1.79 -13.78 -4.89
N LEU A 143 0.91 -12.77 -4.95
CA LEU A 143 1.22 -11.46 -5.49
C LEU A 143 1.28 -10.44 -4.35
N ARG A 144 2.37 -9.67 -4.29
CA ARG A 144 2.55 -8.61 -3.30
C ARG A 144 2.62 -7.26 -3.99
N LEU A 145 1.83 -6.30 -3.54
CA LEU A 145 1.78 -4.97 -4.14
C LEU A 145 2.05 -3.91 -3.09
N ARG A 146 2.84 -2.91 -3.47
CA ARG A 146 2.81 -1.61 -2.81
C ARG A 146 1.95 -0.68 -3.63
N LEU A 147 0.81 -0.30 -3.08
CA LEU A 147 -0.03 0.75 -3.62
C LEU A 147 0.18 2.04 -2.84
N GLU A 148 0.06 3.16 -3.53
CA GLU A 148 0.22 4.48 -2.94
C GLU A 148 -0.93 5.36 -3.37
N ARG A 149 -1.56 6.02 -2.40
CA ARG A 149 -2.53 7.07 -2.65
C ARG A 149 -1.84 8.42 -2.49
N PRO A 150 -1.90 9.31 -3.49
CA PRO A 150 -1.44 10.68 -3.29
C PRO A 150 -2.24 11.30 -2.15
N GLY A 151 -1.58 11.66 -1.04
CA GLY A 151 -2.21 12.50 -0.03
C GLY A 151 -2.38 13.93 -0.55
N PRO A 152 -3.22 14.77 0.09
CA PRO A 152 -2.94 16.21 0.02
C PRO A 152 -1.48 16.41 0.45
N PRO A 153 -0.73 17.35 -0.15
CA PRO A 153 0.65 17.59 0.26
C PRO A 153 0.66 17.80 1.78
N ALA A 154 1.48 17.02 2.50
CA ALA A 154 1.72 17.24 3.91
C ALA A 154 1.98 18.74 4.09
N GLY A 155 1.25 19.38 5.00
CA GLY A 155 1.37 20.81 5.24
C GLY A 155 2.83 21.19 5.40
N LEU A 156 3.40 21.81 4.38
CA LEU A 156 4.63 22.59 4.51
C LEU A 156 4.23 23.84 5.31
N PRO A 157 5.00 24.27 6.31
CA PRO A 157 4.91 25.65 6.77
C PRO A 157 5.22 26.55 5.58
N GLY A 158 4.22 27.30 5.12
CA GLY A 158 4.29 28.21 3.97
C GLY A 158 3.86 27.55 2.66
N ALA A 159 2.66 27.91 2.19
CA ALA A 159 2.19 27.54 0.86
C ALA A 159 3.17 28.07 -0.21
N PRO A 160 3.70 27.24 -1.12
CA PRO A 160 4.14 27.75 -2.41
C PRO A 160 2.87 28.20 -3.16
N GLY A 161 2.95 29.34 -3.83
CA GLY A 161 1.84 29.94 -4.58
C GLY A 161 1.18 28.98 -5.59
N PRO A 162 0.09 29.43 -6.25
CA PRO A 162 -0.74 28.59 -7.11
C PRO A 162 0.11 27.76 -8.07
N ARG A 163 -0.05 26.44 -8.00
CA ARG A 163 0.64 25.49 -8.87
C ARG A 163 0.27 25.83 -10.32
N PRO A 164 1.24 26.00 -11.23
CA PRO A 164 0.93 26.22 -12.63
C PRO A 164 0.11 25.03 -13.16
N PRO A 165 -0.80 25.25 -14.12
CA PRO A 165 -1.60 24.19 -14.71
C PRO A 165 -0.68 23.06 -15.19
N PRO A 166 -1.12 21.78 -15.10
CA PRO A 166 -0.32 20.66 -15.55
C PRO A 166 0.11 20.90 -16.99
N ALA A 167 1.43 20.87 -17.22
CA ALA A 167 1.99 21.00 -18.56
C ALA A 167 1.33 19.97 -19.48
N ARG A 168 0.91 20.40 -20.68
CA ARG A 168 0.41 19.47 -21.70
C ARG A 168 1.43 18.36 -21.87
N GLN A 169 0.96 17.11 -21.91
CA GLN A 169 1.81 15.94 -22.17
C GLN A 169 1.55 15.43 -23.59
N PRO A 170 2.58 14.90 -24.28
CA PRO A 170 2.41 14.22 -25.55
C PRO A 170 1.44 13.05 -25.40
N ARG A 171 0.46 12.92 -26.30
CA ARG A 171 -0.45 11.76 -26.30
C ARG A 171 0.24 10.49 -26.79
N SER A 172 1.26 10.64 -27.64
CA SER A 172 2.08 9.61 -28.27
C SER A 172 3.58 9.97 -28.16
N ASP A 173 4.43 9.09 -28.71
CA ASP A 173 5.82 9.45 -28.99
C ASP A 173 5.87 10.62 -29.99
N TRP A 174 6.96 11.39 -29.97
CA TRP A 174 7.13 12.62 -30.76
C TRP A 174 8.55 12.73 -31.31
N LEU A 175 8.74 13.46 -32.42
CA LEU A 175 10.07 13.73 -32.98
C LEU A 175 10.57 15.10 -32.50
N CYS A 176 11.81 15.15 -32.01
CA CYS A 176 12.40 16.40 -31.57
C CYS A 176 12.73 17.31 -32.76
N ALA A 177 12.15 18.51 -32.81
CA ALA A 177 12.40 19.47 -33.89
C ALA A 177 13.87 19.94 -33.99
N ALA A 178 14.65 19.85 -32.91
CA ALA A 178 16.04 20.30 -32.87
C ALA A 178 17.06 19.27 -33.36
N CYS A 179 16.77 17.96 -33.22
CA CYS A 179 17.75 16.90 -33.51
C CYS A 179 17.15 15.64 -34.16
N GLU A 180 15.87 15.70 -34.51
CA GLU A 180 15.09 14.65 -35.17
C GLU A 180 15.04 13.32 -34.41
N ASN A 181 15.43 13.32 -33.13
CA ASN A 181 15.38 12.14 -32.29
C ASN A 181 13.92 11.76 -32.00
N LEU A 182 13.56 10.49 -32.18
CA LEU A 182 12.28 9.96 -31.70
C LEU A 182 12.31 9.91 -30.17
N VAL A 183 11.41 10.64 -29.54
CA VAL A 183 11.29 10.80 -28.10
C VAL A 183 10.06 10.05 -27.60
N PHE A 184 10.28 9.07 -26.72
CA PHE A 184 9.19 8.33 -26.11
C PHE A 184 8.34 9.21 -25.20
N LYS A 185 7.03 8.93 -25.14
CA LYS A 185 6.04 9.66 -24.33
C LYS A 185 6.44 9.93 -22.88
N ARG A 186 7.22 9.04 -22.26
CA ARG A 186 7.75 9.21 -20.89
C ARG A 186 8.67 10.42 -20.73
N HIS A 187 9.27 10.90 -21.81
CA HIS A 187 10.09 12.11 -21.86
C HIS A 187 9.23 13.29 -22.33
N ALA A 188 8.22 13.63 -21.53
CA ALA A 188 7.12 14.53 -21.92
C ALA A 188 7.50 16.01 -22.09
N HIS A 189 8.67 16.42 -21.62
CA HIS A 189 9.04 17.84 -21.50
C HIS A 189 10.31 18.23 -22.26
N SER A 190 11.21 17.28 -22.52
CA SER A 190 12.48 17.55 -23.17
C SER A 190 13.03 16.30 -23.85
N CYS A 191 13.64 16.51 -25.01
CA CYS A 191 14.38 15.47 -25.72
C CYS A 191 15.57 15.00 -24.85
N PRO A 192 15.71 13.69 -24.56
CA PRO A 192 16.82 13.19 -23.75
C PRO A 192 18.17 13.31 -24.47
N ARG A 193 18.18 13.55 -25.78
CA ARG A 193 19.40 13.70 -26.59
C ARG A 193 19.96 15.12 -26.57
N CYS A 194 19.11 16.14 -26.73
CA CYS A 194 19.56 17.53 -26.91
C CYS A 194 18.94 18.53 -25.93
N GLY A 195 18.01 18.10 -25.08
CA GLY A 195 17.27 19.00 -24.19
C GLY A 195 16.20 19.86 -24.89
N GLY A 196 16.04 19.74 -26.22
CA GLY A 196 15.04 20.49 -26.98
C GLY A 196 13.62 20.23 -26.46
N PRO A 197 12.77 21.27 -26.35
CA PRO A 197 11.43 21.14 -25.79
C PRO A 197 10.52 20.30 -26.70
N TRP A 198 9.48 19.73 -26.11
CA TRP A 198 8.36 19.22 -26.88
C TRP A 198 7.52 20.39 -27.40
N ASP A 199 7.33 20.45 -28.71
CA ASP A 199 6.46 21.42 -29.39
C ASP A 199 5.28 20.64 -30.01
N PRO A 200 4.05 20.80 -29.49
CA PRO A 200 2.87 20.03 -29.90
C PRO A 200 2.39 20.28 -31.33
#